data_AF-A0A3D3GAL4-F1
#
_entry.id   AF-A0A3D3GAL4-F1
#
_cell.length_a   1.000
_cell.length_b   1.000
_cell.length_c   1.000
_cell.angle_alpha   90.00
_cell.angle_beta   90.00
_cell.angle_gamma   90.00
#
_symmetry.space_group_name_H-M   'P 1'
#
loop_
_entity.id
_entity.type
_entity.pdbx_description
1 polymer ?
#
loop_
_entity_poly.entity_id
_entity_poly.type
_entity_poly.pdbx_seq_one_letter_code
_entity_poly.pdbx_strand_id
1 'polypeptide(L)'
;MAGQIMPINSHGRIYSVSKKKNKFDINQLVHDGQLKEGQTLYFVSDPSRTCKVTKHPSGEYKVHSGKELLTVHAFVQNCLGQEAPDHASKWVRTESGKTLYDYWHQDDYAEAA
;
A
#
# COMPACT_ATOMS: atom_id res chain seq x y z
N MET A 1 -38.09 34.06 -6.29
CA MET A 1 -36.64 34.34 -6.18
C MET A 1 -35.93 33.01 -6.08
N ALA A 2 -35.09 32.72 -7.07
CA ALA A 2 -34.20 31.56 -7.07
C ALA A 2 -33.04 31.81 -6.10
N GLY A 3 -32.65 30.77 -5.35
CA GLY A 3 -31.49 30.78 -4.44
C GLY A 3 -31.28 29.37 -3.92
N GLN A 4 -30.73 28.49 -4.76
CA GLN A 4 -29.34 28.04 -4.74
C GLN A 4 -29.15 26.84 -3.80
N ILE A 5 -29.40 25.66 -4.39
CA ILE A 5 -29.05 24.34 -3.86
C ILE A 5 -27.52 24.22 -3.96
N MET A 6 -26.85 24.04 -2.82
CA MET A 6 -25.41 23.73 -2.81
C MET A 6 -25.26 22.20 -2.84
N PRO A 7 -24.60 21.61 -3.85
CA PRO A 7 -24.20 20.22 -3.79
C PRO A 7 -22.96 20.09 -2.91
N ILE A 8 -23.11 19.54 -1.70
CA ILE A 8 -21.95 19.05 -0.92
C ILE A 8 -21.46 17.73 -1.55
N ASN A 9 -20.79 17.86 -2.69
CA ASN A 9 -19.99 16.78 -3.24
C ASN A 9 -18.65 16.80 -2.51
N SER A 10 -18.50 15.96 -1.49
CA SER A 10 -17.20 15.68 -0.89
C SER A 10 -17.26 14.28 -0.32
N HIS A 11 -16.84 13.31 -1.14
CA HIS A 11 -16.39 12.01 -0.66
C HIS A 11 -15.20 12.24 0.28
N GLY A 12 -15.50 12.63 1.52
CA GLY A 12 -14.58 12.57 2.63
C GLY A 12 -14.38 11.11 2.97
N ARG A 13 -13.62 10.38 2.15
CA ARG A 13 -12.81 9.30 2.70
C ARG A 13 -11.74 9.99 3.52
N ILE A 14 -12.09 10.29 4.76
CA ILE A 14 -11.14 10.55 5.81
C ILE A 14 -10.43 9.21 6.03
N TYR A 15 -9.46 8.89 5.19
CA TYR A 15 -8.37 8.01 5.60
C TYR A 15 -7.43 8.88 6.41
N SER A 16 -7.88 9.24 7.61
CA SER A 16 -6.94 9.68 8.64
C SER A 16 -6.04 8.47 8.90
N VAL A 17 -4.87 8.45 8.27
CA VAL A 17 -3.75 7.62 8.72
C VAL A 17 -3.56 8.05 10.16
N SER A 18 -4.07 7.23 11.08
CA SER A 18 -4.20 7.63 12.47
C SER A 18 -2.78 7.89 12.97
N LYS A 19 -2.43 9.17 13.17
CA LYS A 19 -1.15 9.69 13.68
C LYS A 19 -0.91 9.27 15.14
N LYS A 20 -1.14 7.99 15.45
CA LYS A 20 -0.99 7.39 16.76
C LYS A 20 -0.28 6.04 16.58
N LYS A 21 1.04 6.13 16.68
CA LYS A 21 2.05 5.08 16.52
C LYS A 21 2.18 4.59 15.08
N ASN A 22 3.44 4.58 14.63
CA ASN A 22 3.99 3.99 13.41
C ASN A 22 3.60 2.50 13.25
N LYS A 23 2.31 2.19 13.17
CA LYS A 23 1.84 0.83 12.97
C LYS A 23 2.05 0.53 11.50
N PHE A 24 2.97 -0.39 11.24
CA PHE A 24 3.27 -0.86 9.91
C PHE A 24 2.01 -1.49 9.28
N ASP A 25 1.25 -0.68 8.53
CA ASP A 25 0.06 -1.09 7.80
C ASP A 25 0.13 -0.55 6.37
N ILE A 26 0.16 -1.49 5.43
CA ILE A 26 0.18 -1.23 3.98
C ILE A 26 -1.12 -1.70 3.32
N ASN A 27 -2.10 -2.17 4.10
CA ASN A 27 -3.45 -2.44 3.56
C ASN A 27 -4.03 -1.15 3.01
N GLN A 28 -3.72 -0.01 3.63
CA GLN A 28 -4.14 1.29 3.11
C GLN A 28 -3.66 1.55 1.67
N LEU A 29 -2.43 1.16 1.30
CA LEU A 29 -1.90 1.36 -0.06
C LEU A 29 -2.69 0.62 -1.12
N VAL A 30 -3.21 -0.54 -0.73
CA VAL A 30 -4.08 -1.35 -1.56
C VAL A 30 -5.45 -0.66 -1.75
N HIS A 31 -6.01 -0.11 -0.67
CA HIS A 31 -7.28 0.62 -0.72
C HIS A 31 -7.18 1.97 -1.45
N ASP A 32 -6.00 2.60 -1.41
CA ASP A 32 -5.66 3.82 -2.13
C ASP A 32 -5.46 3.58 -3.65
N GLY A 33 -5.33 2.31 -4.05
CA GLY A 33 -5.18 1.93 -5.46
C GLY A 33 -3.75 2.07 -5.99
N GLN A 34 -2.77 2.27 -5.10
CA GLN A 34 -1.33 2.22 -5.43
C GLN A 34 -0.93 0.81 -5.84
N LEU A 35 -1.57 -0.21 -5.25
CA LEU A 35 -1.40 -1.61 -5.59
C LEU A 35 -2.60 -2.15 -6.37
N LYS A 36 -2.32 -2.73 -7.54
CA LYS A 36 -3.35 -3.26 -8.44
C LYS A 36 -3.23 -4.77 -8.62
N GLU A 37 -4.34 -5.40 -8.97
CA GLU A 37 -4.32 -6.80 -9.41
C GLU A 37 -3.40 -6.96 -10.62
N GLY A 38 -2.61 -8.03 -10.62
CA GLY A 38 -1.68 -8.35 -11.67
C GLY A 38 -0.33 -7.64 -11.55
N GLN A 39 -0.16 -6.73 -10.58
CA GLN A 39 1.07 -6.00 -10.39
C GLN A 39 2.18 -6.87 -9.81
N THR A 40 3.38 -6.76 -10.38
CA THR A 40 4.56 -7.47 -9.90
C THR A 40 5.33 -6.61 -8.89
N LEU A 41 5.64 -7.19 -7.75
CA LEU A 41 6.50 -6.64 -6.72
C LEU A 41 7.85 -7.35 -6.77
N TYR A 42 8.93 -6.58 -6.67
CA TYR A 42 10.31 -7.04 -6.67
C TYR A 42 10.94 -6.67 -5.34
N PHE A 43 11.73 -7.55 -4.75
CA PHE A 43 12.48 -7.17 -3.56
C PHE A 43 13.66 -6.30 -3.96
N VAL A 44 13.87 -5.18 -3.26
CA VAL A 44 15.02 -4.31 -3.54
C VAL A 44 16.32 -4.99 -3.14
N SER A 45 16.32 -5.73 -2.02
CA SER A 45 17.48 -6.54 -1.59
C SER A 45 17.77 -7.74 -2.49
N ASP A 46 16.75 -8.30 -3.16
CA ASP A 46 16.90 -9.48 -4.00
C ASP A 46 15.93 -9.44 -5.20
N PRO A 47 16.31 -8.84 -6.34
CA PRO A 47 15.41 -8.67 -7.48
C PRO A 47 14.99 -10.00 -8.14
N SER A 48 15.67 -11.10 -7.79
CA SER A 48 15.32 -12.47 -8.21
C SER A 48 14.04 -12.97 -7.53
N ARG A 49 13.73 -12.47 -6.33
CA ARG A 49 12.46 -12.71 -5.65
C ARG A 49 11.44 -11.70 -6.14
N THR A 50 10.36 -12.22 -6.72
CA THR A 50 9.23 -11.43 -7.18
C THR A 50 7.92 -12.06 -6.75
N CYS A 51 6.91 -11.24 -6.54
CA CYS A 51 5.57 -11.68 -6.14
C CYS A 51 4.52 -10.91 -6.92
N LYS A 52 3.45 -11.59 -7.30
CA LYS A 52 2.35 -10.99 -8.05
C LYS A 52 1.15 -10.75 -7.14
N VAL A 53 0.61 -9.54 -7.19
CA VAL A 53 -0.60 -9.17 -6.48
C VAL A 53 -1.80 -9.75 -7.23
N THR A 54 -2.68 -10.40 -6.49
CA THR A 54 -3.92 -11.01 -6.98
C THR A 54 -5.07 -10.51 -6.12
N LYS A 55 -6.15 -10.03 -6.72
CA LYS A 55 -7.35 -9.66 -5.98
C LYS A 55 -8.14 -10.92 -5.66
N HIS A 56 -8.46 -11.09 -4.40
CA HIS A 56 -9.37 -12.14 -3.95
C HIS A 56 -10.81 -11.74 -4.31
N PRO A 57 -11.72 -12.69 -4.61
CA PRO A 57 -13.14 -12.40 -4.85
C PRO A 57 -13.84 -11.68 -3.68
N SER A 58 -13.29 -11.76 -2.46
CA SER A 58 -13.76 -10.99 -1.30
C SER A 58 -13.47 -9.49 -1.37
N GLY A 59 -12.67 -9.04 -2.34
CA GLY A 59 -12.24 -7.63 -2.47
C GLY A 59 -10.91 -7.30 -1.78
N GLU A 60 -10.31 -8.25 -1.06
CA GLU A 60 -8.98 -8.12 -0.46
C GLU A 60 -7.88 -8.40 -1.49
N TYR A 61 -6.70 -7.82 -1.30
CA TYR A 61 -5.56 -8.10 -2.18
C TYR A 61 -4.58 -9.02 -1.47
N LYS A 62 -4.22 -10.08 -2.18
CA LYS A 62 -3.35 -11.14 -1.72
C LYS A 62 -2.18 -11.28 -2.68
N VAL A 63 -1.10 -11.88 -2.23
CA VAL A 63 0.09 -12.14 -3.03
C VAL A 63 0.47 -13.60 -2.89
N HIS A 64 0.88 -14.19 -4.01
CA HIS A 64 1.41 -15.54 -4.01
C HIS A 64 2.88 -15.49 -3.58
N SER A 65 3.18 -16.06 -2.42
CA SER A 65 4.55 -16.26 -1.94
C SER A 65 4.84 -17.75 -1.98
N GLY A 66 5.42 -18.22 -3.09
CA GLY A 66 5.66 -19.65 -3.31
C GLY A 66 4.36 -20.45 -3.41
N LYS A 67 4.05 -21.22 -2.36
CA LYS A 67 2.83 -22.05 -2.26
C LYS A 67 1.72 -21.42 -1.42
N GLU A 68 2.01 -20.33 -0.72
CA GLU A 68 1.09 -19.69 0.21
C GLU A 68 0.46 -18.43 -0.41
N LEU A 69 -0.83 -18.24 -0.16
CA LEU A 69 -1.57 -17.05 -0.52
C LEU A 69 -1.76 -16.20 0.74
N LEU A 70 -0.99 -15.13 0.86
CA LEU A 70 -1.00 -14.23 2.01
C LEU A 70 -1.59 -12.88 1.61
N THR A 71 -2.14 -12.12 2.56
CA THR A 71 -2.49 -10.71 2.29
C THR A 71 -1.22 -9.92 2.00
N VAL A 72 -1.32 -8.83 1.23
CA VAL A 72 -0.15 -7.97 0.95
C VAL A 72 0.53 -7.57 2.26
N HIS A 73 -0.24 -7.17 3.27
CA HIS A 73 0.27 -6.83 4.59
C HIS A 73 1.04 -7.99 5.27
N ALA A 74 0.42 -9.17 5.37
CA ALA A 74 1.06 -10.33 5.99
C ALA A 74 2.32 -10.77 5.22
N PHE A 75 2.29 -10.69 3.89
CA PHE A 75 3.45 -10.98 3.07
C PHE A 75 4.60 -10.03 3.34
N VAL A 76 4.33 -8.72 3.35
CA VAL A 76 5.40 -7.76 3.61
C VAL A 76 5.89 -7.89 5.05
N GLN A 77 5.03 -8.20 6.03
CA GLN A 77 5.49 -8.55 7.38
C GLN A 77 6.37 -9.81 7.41
N ASN A 78 6.05 -10.82 6.62
CA ASN A 78 6.86 -12.04 6.53
C ASN A 78 8.22 -11.76 5.87
N CYS A 79 8.26 -10.81 4.95
CA CYS A 79 9.44 -10.45 4.18
C CYS A 79 10.36 -9.47 4.89
N LEU A 80 9.78 -8.44 5.52
CA LEU A 80 10.46 -7.33 6.14
C LEU A 80 10.60 -7.49 7.66
N GLY A 81 9.74 -8.31 8.25
CA GLY A 81 9.59 -8.46 9.70
C GLY A 81 8.27 -7.85 10.20
N GLN A 82 7.97 -8.06 11.47
CA GLN A 82 6.77 -7.47 12.10
C GLN A 82 6.83 -5.94 12.19
N GLU A 83 8.02 -5.37 12.10
CA GLU A 83 8.31 -3.95 12.17
C GLU A 83 8.69 -3.42 10.78
N ALA A 84 8.24 -2.20 10.47
CA ALA A 84 8.61 -1.54 9.22
C ALA A 84 10.13 -1.28 9.21
N PRO A 85 10.88 -1.69 8.17
CA PRO A 85 12.30 -1.37 8.11
C PRO A 85 12.54 0.12 7.93
N ASP A 86 13.56 0.66 8.61
CA ASP A 86 13.96 2.08 8.54
C ASP A 86 14.44 2.55 7.15
N HIS A 87 14.81 1.64 6.25
CA HIS A 87 15.42 2.01 4.96
C HIS A 87 14.71 1.38 3.78
N ALA A 88 14.35 2.21 2.77
CA ALA A 88 13.70 1.80 1.53
C ALA A 88 14.43 0.68 0.77
N SER A 89 15.75 0.55 0.91
CA SER A 89 16.55 -0.53 0.31
C SER A 89 16.15 -1.93 0.78
N LYS A 90 15.48 -2.04 1.93
CA LYS A 90 14.98 -3.30 2.46
C LYS A 90 13.57 -3.64 1.95
N TRP A 91 12.87 -2.67 1.37
CA TRP A 91 11.47 -2.81 0.97
C TRP A 91 11.30 -3.49 -0.39
N VAL A 92 10.05 -3.76 -0.76
CA VAL A 92 9.69 -4.21 -2.11
C VAL A 92 9.34 -3.02 -2.99
N ARG A 93 9.73 -3.09 -4.26
CA ARG A 93 9.44 -2.11 -5.31
C ARG A 93 8.48 -2.66 -6.35
N THR A 94 7.78 -1.74 -6.99
CA THR A 94 6.92 -2.02 -8.15
C THR A 94 7.72 -1.98 -9.44
N GLU A 95 7.13 -2.44 -10.55
CA GLU A 95 7.69 -2.28 -11.91
C GLU A 95 8.00 -0.82 -12.26
N SER A 96 7.26 0.14 -11.69
CA SER A 96 7.52 1.57 -11.86
C SER A 96 8.78 2.07 -11.13
N GLY A 97 9.48 1.21 -10.38
CA GLY A 97 10.67 1.56 -9.62
C GLY A 97 10.40 2.18 -8.25
N LYS A 98 9.15 2.57 -7.95
CA LYS A 98 8.73 3.06 -6.63
C LYS A 98 8.62 1.92 -5.61
N THR A 99 9.15 2.15 -4.42
CA THR A 99 9.05 1.21 -3.29
C THR A 99 7.73 1.37 -2.55
N LEU A 100 7.28 0.30 -1.89
CA LEU A 100 6.15 0.40 -0.96
C LEU A 100 6.44 1.36 0.21
N TYR A 101 7.72 1.59 0.54
CA TYR A 101 8.12 2.64 1.47
C TYR A 101 7.72 4.03 0.97
N ASP A 102 8.01 4.32 -0.31
CA ASP A 102 7.67 5.59 -0.96
C ASP A 102 6.16 5.83 -0.93
N TYR A 103 5.37 4.81 -1.26
CA TYR A 103 3.91 4.89 -1.21
C TYR A 103 3.39 5.04 0.22
N TRP A 104 3.99 4.35 1.19
CA TRP A 104 3.58 4.42 2.59
C TRP A 104 3.89 5.78 3.23
N HIS A 105 5.00 6.41 2.84
CA HIS A 105 5.38 7.75 3.29
C HIS A 105 4.88 8.87 2.37
N GLN A 106 4.21 8.55 1.25
CA GLN A 106 3.79 9.55 0.27
C GLN A 106 2.85 10.61 0.87
N ASP A 107 2.04 10.22 1.86
CA ASP A 107 1.13 11.10 2.59
C ASP A 107 1.88 12.06 3.54
N ASP A 108 2.97 11.59 4.15
CA ASP A 108 3.83 12.41 5.03
C ASP A 108 4.55 13.51 4.26
N TYR A 109 4.94 13.23 3.01
CA TYR A 109 5.50 14.21 2.09
C TYR A 109 4.45 15.15 1.48
N ALA A 110 3.20 14.69 1.29
CA ALA A 110 2.14 15.50 0.70
C ALA A 110 1.60 16.59 1.65
N GLU A 111 1.67 16.39 2.98
CA GLU A 111 1.33 17.44 3.96
C GLU A 111 2.48 18.45 4.21
N ALA A 112 3.67 18.24 3.62
CA ALA A 112 4.83 19.12 3.78
C ALA A 112 5.05 20.13 2.63
N ALA A 113 4.09 20.26 1.69
CA ALA A 113 4.18 21.13 0.51
C ALA A 113 3.22 22.33 0.55
#